data_AF-A0A0G0LPE0-F1
#
_entry.id   AF-A0A0G0LPE0-F1
#
_cell.length_a   1.000
_cell.length_b   1.000
_cell.length_c   1.000
_cell.angle_alpha   90.00
_cell.angle_beta   90.00
_cell.angle_gamma   90.00
#
_symmetry.space_group_name_H-M   'P 1'
#
loop_
_entity.id
_entity.type
_entity.pdbx_description
1 polymer ?
#
loop_
_entity_poly.entity_id
_entity_poly.type
_entity_poly.pdbx_seq_one_letter_code
_entity_poly.pdbx_strand_id
1 'polypeptide(L)'
;MMTEKDNITVYQKLLKSKIFFIFLIPILLALTVGIFQKLYYRYEVKGELDKLNAEIANLNKQKNDLNQLVDYYRNESNLEKEARVRLNLKKEGEKVVIILPQATSTNGNKEEITEVSENMENLPNYKQWWHYFFK
;
A
#
# COMPACT_ATOMS: atom_id res chain seq x y z
N MET A 1 71.84 15.64 18.32
CA MET A 1 70.51 16.22 18.04
C MET A 1 70.47 16.63 16.57
N MET A 2 70.04 15.75 15.66
CA MET A 2 70.04 16.04 14.23
C MET A 2 69.06 15.12 13.50
N THR A 3 67.76 15.23 13.76
CA THR A 3 66.79 14.26 13.20
C THR A 3 65.35 14.76 13.13
N GLU A 4 65.08 16.03 12.85
CA GLU A 4 63.68 16.47 12.65
C GLU A 4 63.49 17.41 11.46
N LYS A 5 64.31 18.45 11.35
CA LYS A 5 64.22 19.40 10.23
C LYS A 5 64.58 18.76 8.88
N ASP A 6 65.55 17.85 8.88
CA ASP A 6 66.01 17.16 7.66
C ASP A 6 64.94 16.22 7.12
N ASN A 7 64.22 15.51 8.01
CA ASN A 7 63.16 14.57 7.64
C ASN A 7 62.06 15.28 6.84
N ILE A 8 61.60 16.45 7.31
CA ILE A 8 60.54 17.24 6.66
C ILE A 8 60.96 17.65 5.23
N THR A 9 62.21 18.05 5.02
CA THR A 9 62.70 18.45 3.70
C THR A 9 62.85 17.28 2.74
N VAL A 10 63.21 16.09 3.24
CA VAL A 10 63.27 14.85 2.46
C VAL A 10 61.88 14.45 1.99
N TYR A 11 60.86 14.48 2.85
CA TYR A 11 59.47 14.20 2.45
C TYR A 11 58.96 15.20 1.40
N GLN A 12 59.24 16.50 1.56
CA GLN A 12 58.87 17.51 0.57
C GLN A 12 59.55 17.30 -0.79
N LYS A 13 60.79 16.82 -0.80
CA LYS A 13 61.55 16.53 -2.02
C LYS A 13 61.05 15.26 -2.72
N LEU A 14 60.65 14.24 -1.95
CA LEU A 14 60.03 13.02 -2.46
C LEU A 14 58.64 13.30 -3.06
N LEU A 15 57.80 14.09 -2.36
CA LEU A 15 56.45 14.47 -2.82
C LEU A 15 56.45 15.33 -4.10
N LYS A 16 57.49 16.14 -4.32
CA LYS A 16 57.62 16.99 -5.53
C LYS A 16 58.26 16.26 -6.73
N SER A 17 58.70 15.01 -6.56
CA SER A 17 59.35 14.25 -7.63
C SER A 17 58.33 13.58 -8.56
N LYS A 18 58.55 13.66 -9.88
CA LYS A 18 57.69 13.02 -10.89
C LYS A 18 57.59 11.49 -10.72
N ILE A 19 58.64 10.86 -10.15
CA ILE A 19 58.70 9.42 -9.88
C ILE A 19 57.68 9.03 -8.79
N PHE A 20 57.45 9.88 -7.79
CA PHE A 20 56.49 9.59 -6.73
C PHE A 20 55.08 9.47 -7.28
N PHE A 21 54.69 10.35 -8.22
CA PHE A 21 53.41 10.27 -8.91
C PHE A 21 53.30 9.01 -9.79
N ILE A 22 54.40 8.56 -10.42
CA ILE A 22 54.40 7.33 -11.25
C ILE A 22 53.99 6.10 -10.43
N PHE A 23 54.38 6.02 -9.16
CA PHE A 23 54.03 4.90 -8.27
C PHE A 23 52.72 5.15 -7.50
N LEU A 24 52.40 6.41 -7.20
CA LEU A 24 51.18 6.77 -6.46
C LEU A 24 49.91 6.57 -7.31
N ILE A 25 49.95 6.94 -8.59
CA ILE A 25 48.80 6.84 -9.50
C ILE A 25 48.28 5.40 -9.63
N PRO A 26 49.09 4.36 -9.91
CA PRO A 26 48.58 2.99 -10.05
C PRO A 26 48.06 2.44 -8.72
N ILE A 27 48.66 2.79 -7.58
CA ILE A 27 48.14 2.44 -6.25
C ILE A 27 46.77 3.08 -6.02
N LEU A 28 46.62 4.36 -6.35
CA LEU A 28 45.36 5.07 -6.22
C LEU A 28 44.30 4.47 -7.16
N LEU A 29 44.67 4.11 -8.39
CA LEU A 29 43.78 3.45 -9.34
C LEU A 29 43.32 2.07 -8.85
N ALA A 30 44.24 1.26 -8.30
CA ALA A 30 43.90 -0.05 -7.77
C ALA A 30 42.91 0.05 -6.59
N LEU A 31 43.11 1.04 -5.72
CA LEU A 31 42.18 1.33 -4.63
C LEU A 31 40.81 1.77 -5.16
N THR A 32 40.75 2.72 -6.09
CA THR A 32 39.47 3.20 -6.62
C THR A 32 38.69 2.06 -7.29
N VAL A 33 39.32 1.25 -8.14
CA VAL A 33 38.68 0.09 -8.79
C VAL A 33 38.12 -0.90 -7.75
N GLY A 34 38.89 -1.19 -6.69
CA GLY A 34 38.43 -2.08 -5.61
C GLY A 34 37.24 -1.52 -4.83
N ILE A 35 37.17 -0.20 -4.61
CA ILE A 35 36.00 0.44 -3.99
C ILE A 35 34.79 0.39 -4.93
N PHE A 36 34.97 0.71 -6.22
CA PHE A 36 33.87 0.76 -7.19
C PHE A 36 33.21 -0.61 -7.37
N GLN A 37 33.99 -1.69 -7.47
CA GLN A 37 33.45 -3.05 -7.56
C GLN A 37 32.60 -3.44 -6.33
N LYS A 38 33.08 -3.12 -5.13
CA LYS A 38 32.34 -3.40 -3.89
C LYS A 38 31.06 -2.60 -3.80
N LEU A 39 31.06 -1.34 -4.22
CA LEU A 39 29.86 -0.50 -4.20
C LEU A 39 28.80 -1.01 -5.18
N TYR A 40 29.20 -1.46 -6.37
CA TYR A 40 28.28 -2.02 -7.36
C TYR A 40 27.61 -3.29 -6.85
N TYR A 41 28.41 -4.25 -6.34
CA TYR A 41 27.89 -5.48 -5.75
C TYR A 41 26.96 -5.22 -4.56
N ARG A 42 27.31 -4.25 -3.72
CA ARG A 42 26.50 -3.88 -2.55
C ARG A 42 25.18 -3.22 -2.95
N TYR A 43 25.09 -2.58 -4.11
CA TYR A 43 23.85 -1.97 -4.59
C TYR A 43 22.84 -3.03 -5.05
N GLU A 44 23.32 -4.01 -5.82
CA GLU A 44 22.49 -5.12 -6.33
C GLU A 44 21.97 -6.01 -5.19
N VAL A 45 22.85 -6.43 -4.29
CA VAL A 45 22.49 -7.26 -3.13
C VAL A 45 21.58 -6.51 -2.14
N LYS A 46 21.76 -5.20 -1.95
CA LYS A 46 20.86 -4.42 -1.10
C LYS A 46 19.44 -4.36 -1.66
N GLY A 47 19.29 -4.21 -2.98
CA GLY A 47 17.98 -4.21 -3.61
C GLY A 47 17.24 -5.53 -3.43
N GLU A 48 17.95 -6.65 -3.54
CA GLU A 48 17.39 -7.98 -3.26
C GLU A 48 17.02 -8.17 -1.79
N LEU A 49 17.89 -7.72 -0.86
CA LEU A 49 17.60 -7.76 0.57
C LEU A 49 16.37 -6.92 0.93
N ASP A 50 16.24 -5.72 0.38
CA ASP A 50 15.10 -4.84 0.66
C ASP A 50 13.80 -5.44 0.12
N LYS A 51 13.83 -6.04 -1.08
CA LYS A 51 12.68 -6.78 -1.64
C LYS A 51 12.30 -7.97 -0.77
N LEU A 52 13.27 -8.78 -0.36
CA LEU A 52 13.03 -9.95 0.47
C LEU A 52 12.49 -9.56 1.86
N ASN A 53 13.02 -8.49 2.45
CA ASN A 53 12.51 -7.95 3.71
C ASN A 53 11.08 -7.43 3.57
N ALA A 54 10.76 -6.75 2.47
CA ALA A 54 9.39 -6.30 2.18
C ALA A 54 8.43 -7.48 2.01
N GLU A 55 8.87 -8.56 1.35
CA GLU A 55 8.09 -9.79 1.19
C GLU A 55 7.83 -10.47 2.53
N ILE A 56 8.85 -10.59 3.39
CA ILE A 56 8.73 -11.11 4.76
C ILE A 56 7.73 -10.27 5.57
N ALA A 57 7.80 -8.95 5.47
CA ALA A 57 6.87 -8.07 6.17
C ALA A 57 5.42 -8.27 5.68
N ASN A 58 5.22 -8.42 4.37
CA ASN A 58 3.91 -8.68 3.79
C ASN A 58 3.35 -10.05 4.23
N LEU A 59 4.16 -11.11 4.15
CA LEU A 59 3.77 -12.45 4.59
C LEU A 59 3.41 -12.48 6.09
N ASN A 60 4.16 -11.78 6.93
CA ASN A 60 3.84 -11.67 8.35
C ASN A 60 2.52 -10.94 8.59
N LYS A 61 2.23 -9.87 7.83
CA LYS A 61 0.95 -9.18 7.88
C LYS A 61 -0.20 -10.12 7.47
N GLN A 62 -0.08 -10.81 6.34
CA GLN A 62 -1.09 -11.76 5.87
C GLN A 62 -1.34 -12.87 6.89
N LYS A 63 -0.28 -13.43 7.48
CA LYS A 63 -0.39 -14.42 8.55
C LYS A 63 -1.18 -13.87 9.73
N ASN A 64 -0.90 -12.64 10.16
CA ASN A 64 -1.60 -12.01 11.27
C ASN A 64 -3.08 -11.79 10.95
N ASP A 65 -3.39 -11.26 9.77
CA ASP A 65 -4.76 -11.03 9.31
C ASP A 65 -5.55 -12.35 9.24
N LEU A 66 -4.92 -13.42 8.75
CA LEU A 66 -5.52 -14.75 8.70
C LEU A 66 -5.77 -15.33 10.09
N ASN A 67 -4.82 -15.17 11.02
CA ASN A 67 -5.00 -15.60 12.40
C ASN A 67 -6.13 -14.84 13.09
N GLN A 68 -6.24 -13.54 12.88
CA GLN A 68 -7.36 -12.74 13.39
C GLN A 68 -8.70 -13.23 12.84
N LEU A 69 -8.74 -13.63 11.56
CA LEU A 69 -9.94 -14.20 10.96
C LEU A 69 -10.30 -15.56 11.57
N VAL A 70 -9.31 -16.41 11.79
CA VAL A 70 -9.49 -17.70 12.48
C VAL A 70 -10.03 -17.48 13.89
N ASP A 71 -9.44 -16.56 14.65
CA ASP A 71 -9.89 -16.23 16.00
C ASP A 71 -11.31 -15.65 16.01
N TYR A 72 -11.65 -14.82 15.01
CA TYR A 72 -13.01 -14.30 14.83
C TYR A 72 -14.02 -15.43 14.64
N TYR A 73 -13.75 -16.39 13.75
CA TYR A 73 -14.66 -17.50 13.47
C TYR A 73 -14.65 -18.62 14.51
N ARG A 74 -13.60 -18.70 15.34
CA ARG A 74 -13.52 -19.67 16.44
C ARG A 74 -14.58 -19.42 17.51
N ASN A 75 -15.05 -18.18 17.66
CA ASN A 75 -16.12 -17.86 18.57
C ASN A 75 -17.49 -18.18 17.95
N GLU A 76 -18.25 -19.08 18.58
CA GLU A 76 -19.60 -19.48 18.15
C GLU A 76 -20.55 -18.29 17.97
N SER A 77 -20.45 -17.23 18.79
CA SER A 77 -21.32 -16.05 18.66
C SER A 77 -21.09 -15.29 17.35
N ASN A 78 -19.84 -15.26 16.88
CA ASN A 78 -19.46 -14.61 15.63
C ASN A 78 -19.86 -15.48 14.44
N LEU A 79 -19.70 -16.80 14.57
CA LEU A 79 -20.18 -17.76 13.57
C LEU A 79 -21.71 -17.67 13.40
N GLU A 80 -22.46 -17.62 14.50
CA GLU A 80 -23.92 -17.44 14.49
C GLU A 80 -24.31 -16.12 13.83
N LYS A 81 -23.60 -15.03 14.15
CA LYS A 81 -23.83 -13.72 13.54
C LYS A 81 -23.60 -13.75 12.03
N GLU A 82 -22.49 -14.33 11.58
CA GLU A 82 -22.15 -14.47 10.16
C GLU A 82 -23.19 -15.33 9.42
N ALA A 83 -23.61 -16.45 10.02
CA ALA A 83 -24.66 -17.31 9.47
C ALA A 83 -26.00 -16.57 9.35
N ARG A 84 -26.39 -15.80 10.37
CA ARG A 84 -27.60 -14.96 10.33
C ARG A 84 -27.55 -13.95 9.17
N VAL A 85 -26.43 -13.24 9.02
CA VAL A 85 -26.23 -12.30 7.92
C VAL A 85 -26.33 -12.99 6.56
N ARG A 86 -25.66 -14.14 6.38
CA ARG A 86 -25.66 -14.87 5.10
C ARG A 86 -27.01 -15.50 4.73
N LEU A 87 -27.77 -15.94 5.73
CA LEU A 87 -29.10 -16.53 5.55
C LEU A 87 -30.22 -15.48 5.60
N ASN A 88 -29.88 -14.18 5.70
CA ASN A 88 -30.83 -13.07 5.89
C ASN A 88 -31.78 -13.29 7.09
N LEU A 89 -31.27 -13.89 8.16
CA LEU A 89 -31.98 -14.13 9.42
C LEU A 89 -31.61 -13.05 10.45
N LYS A 90 -32.52 -12.79 11.39
CA LYS A 90 -32.30 -11.84 12.51
C LYS A 90 -32.53 -12.51 13.86
N LYS A 91 -31.84 -12.04 14.90
CA LYS A 91 -32.09 -12.46 16.29
C LYS A 91 -33.18 -11.59 16.92
N GLU A 92 -33.82 -12.11 17.96
CA GLU A 92 -34.81 -11.35 18.72
C GLU A 92 -34.17 -10.09 19.31
N GLY A 93 -34.79 -8.92 19.09
CA GLY A 93 -34.26 -7.62 19.49
C GLY A 93 -33.32 -6.92 18.48
N GLU A 94 -32.97 -7.56 17.36
CA GLU A 94 -32.12 -6.98 16.32
C GLU A 94 -32.91 -6.04 15.38
N LYS A 95 -32.50 -4.77 15.30
CA LYS A 95 -33.12 -3.76 14.40
C LYS A 95 -32.42 -3.78 13.04
N VAL A 96 -33.16 -4.13 11.99
CA VAL A 96 -32.69 -4.07 10.59
C VAL A 96 -33.09 -2.71 10.01
N VAL A 97 -32.13 -1.99 9.44
CA VAL A 97 -32.37 -0.72 8.73
C VAL A 97 -32.15 -0.96 7.25
N ILE A 98 -33.17 -0.69 6.44
CA ILE A 98 -33.06 -0.74 4.98
C ILE A 98 -32.81 0.70 4.51
N ILE A 99 -31.62 0.94 3.96
CA ILE A 99 -31.26 2.23 3.39
C ILE A 99 -31.67 2.20 1.93
N LEU A 100 -32.79 2.83 1.61
CA LEU A 100 -33.18 3.07 0.23
C LEU A 100 -32.35 4.26 -0.28
N PRO A 101 -31.73 4.17 -1.48
CA PRO A 101 -31.14 5.35 -2.09
C PRO A 101 -32.22 6.43 -2.19
N GLN A 102 -31.92 7.65 -1.73
CA GLN A 102 -32.84 8.76 -1.88
C GLN A 102 -33.17 8.90 -3.37
N ALA A 103 -34.39 8.55 -3.76
CA ALA A 103 -35.05 9.29 -4.81
C ALA A 103 -35.08 10.73 -4.31
N THR A 104 -34.28 11.58 -4.94
CA THR A 104 -34.14 13.01 -4.70
C THR A 104 -35.48 13.63 -4.30
N SER A 105 -35.69 13.77 -2.99
CA SER A 105 -36.79 14.57 -2.45
C SER A 105 -36.15 15.85 -1.98
N THR A 106 -36.13 16.82 -2.88
CA THR A 106 -35.86 18.22 -2.56
C THR A 106 -36.86 18.65 -1.47
N ASN A 107 -36.31 19.12 -0.35
CA ASN A 107 -37.08 19.67 0.75
C ASN A 107 -37.90 20.89 0.31
N GLY A 108 -39.15 20.93 0.77
CA GLY A 108 -39.86 22.13 1.19
C GLY A 108 -40.05 23.24 0.16
N ASN A 109 -41.16 23.19 -0.58
CA ASN A 109 -42.03 24.35 -0.77
C ASN A 109 -43.46 23.91 -1.09
N LYS A 110 -44.39 24.62 -0.48
CA LYS A 110 -45.82 24.44 -0.56
C LYS A 110 -46.29 25.05 -1.88
N GLU A 111 -46.29 24.28 -2.97
CA GLU A 111 -46.86 24.72 -4.24
C GLU A 111 -47.70 23.61 -4.86
N GLU A 112 -48.77 24.06 -5.49
CA GLU A 112 -50.00 23.35 -5.82
C GLU A 112 -49.79 22.11 -6.69
N ILE A 113 -50.60 21.09 -6.39
CA ILE A 113 -50.80 19.91 -7.22
C ILE A 113 -51.35 20.39 -8.56
N THR A 114 -50.49 20.50 -9.57
CA THR A 114 -50.95 20.50 -10.96
C THR A 114 -50.95 19.06 -11.43
N GLU A 115 -52.16 18.52 -11.63
CA GLU A 115 -52.40 17.21 -12.23
C GLU A 115 -51.69 17.11 -13.59
N VAL A 116 -50.71 16.20 -13.69
CA VAL A 116 -50.42 15.52 -14.95
C VAL A 116 -50.77 14.06 -14.73
N SER A 117 -52.07 13.79 -14.87
CA SER A 117 -52.59 12.45 -15.06
C SER A 117 -52.14 11.94 -16.44
N GLU A 118 -51.11 11.10 -16.45
CA GLU A 118 -50.99 10.06 -17.47
C GLU A 118 -51.16 8.71 -16.79
N ASN A 119 -52.42 8.33 -16.55
CA ASN A 119 -53.02 6.99 -16.64
C ASN A 119 -52.10 5.75 -16.49
N MET A 120 -51.17 5.70 -15.54
CA MET A 120 -50.44 4.48 -15.17
C MET A 120 -51.13 3.68 -14.05
N GLU A 121 -52.12 4.28 -13.39
CA GLU A 121 -52.80 3.68 -12.23
C GLU A 121 -53.74 2.51 -12.58
N ASN A 122 -54.09 2.32 -13.86
CA ASN A 122 -54.98 1.26 -14.32
C ASN A 122 -54.29 0.13 -15.11
N LEU A 123 -52.95 0.10 -15.16
CA LEU A 123 -52.24 -0.98 -15.82
C LEU A 123 -52.04 -2.17 -14.85
N PRO A 124 -52.28 -3.41 -15.29
CA PRO A 124 -51.92 -4.58 -14.50
C PRO A 124 -50.45 -4.54 -14.10
N ASN A 125 -50.14 -4.92 -12.86
CA ASN A 125 -48.82 -4.78 -12.25
C ASN A 125 -47.68 -5.25 -13.18
N TYR A 126 -47.85 -6.36 -13.91
CA TYR A 126 -46.80 -6.89 -14.81
C TYR A 126 -46.34 -5.90 -15.89
N LYS A 127 -47.22 -5.03 -16.41
CA LYS A 127 -46.83 -4.00 -17.39
C LYS A 127 -46.09 -2.84 -16.75
N GLN A 128 -46.42 -2.49 -15.51
CA GLN A 128 -45.72 -1.44 -14.77
C GLN A 128 -44.27 -1.85 -14.51
N TRP A 129 -44.05 -3.11 -14.09
CA TRP A 129 -42.71 -3.67 -13.90
C TRP A 129 -41.91 -3.71 -15.20
N TRP A 130 -42.52 -4.13 -16.32
CA TRP A 130 -41.82 -4.14 -17.61
C TRP A 130 -41.37 -2.74 -18.04
N HIS A 131 -42.23 -1.73 -17.89
CA HIS A 131 -41.87 -0.36 -18.21
C HIS A 131 -40.74 0.16 -17.31
N TYR A 132 -40.75 -0.16 -16.01
CA TYR A 132 -39.69 0.26 -15.09
C TYR A 132 -38.31 -0.32 -15.44
N PHE A 133 -38.26 -1.56 -15.93
CA PHE A 133 -36.99 -2.24 -16.20
C PHE A 133 -36.44 -2.04 -17.62
N PHE A 134 -37.29 -1.70 -18.61
CA PHE A 134 -36.92 -1.79 -20.03
C PHE A 134 -37.26 -0.56 -20.89
N LYS A 135 -37.75 0.54 -20.31
CA LYS A 135 -37.90 1.82 -21.01
C LYS A 135 -37.16 2.91 -20.24
#